data_AF-A0A077LWQ1-F1
#
_entry.id   AF-A0A077LWQ1-F1
#
_cell.length_a   1.000
_cell.length_b   1.000
_cell.length_c   1.000
_cell.angle_alpha   90.00
_cell.angle_beta   90.00
_cell.angle_gamma   90.00
#
_symmetry.space_group_name_H-M   'P 1'
#
loop_
_entity.id
_entity.type
_entity.pdbx_description
1 polymer ?
#
loop_
_entity_poly.entity_id
_entity_poly.type
_entity_poly.pdbx_seq_one_letter_code
_entity_poly.pdbx_strand_id
1 'polypeptide(L)' 'MLRQRAAVAHQSLQEYLLTRLVQEASQRTVDEVLDAAGKRTGGSVGPADAAAQLRTDRARR' A
#
# COMPACT_ATOMS: atom_id res chain seq x y z
N MET A 1 10.12 -28.67 0.41
CA MET A 1 9.20 -29.52 -0.39
C MET A 1 7.93 -28.74 -0.73
N LEU A 2 7.74 -28.33 -2.00
CA LEU A 2 6.55 -27.55 -2.44
C LEU A 2 5.27 -28.39 -2.45
N ARG A 3 5.35 -29.67 -2.84
CA ARG A 3 4.22 -30.61 -2.80
C ARG A 3 3.62 -30.77 -1.40
N GLN A 4 4.47 -30.84 -0.37
CA GLN A 4 4.00 -30.96 1.01
C GLN A 4 3.28 -29.69 1.48
N ARG A 5 3.73 -28.51 1.05
CA ARG A 5 3.05 -27.25 1.34
C ARG A 5 1.71 -27.12 0.61
N ALA A 6 1.63 -27.58 -0.64
CA ALA A 6 0.38 -27.67 -1.38
C ALA A 6 -0.63 -28.60 -0.69
N ALA A 7 -0.17 -29.77 -0.22
CA ALA A 7 -1.01 -30.71 0.53
C ALA A 7 -1.53 -30.12 1.85
N VAL A 8 -0.69 -29.42 2.61
CA VAL A 8 -1.10 -28.70 3.85
C VAL A 8 -2.11 -27.59 3.54
N ALA A 9 -1.99 -26.94 2.38
CA ALA A 9 -2.93 -25.92 1.91
C ALA A 9 -4.22 -26.51 1.30
N HIS A 10 -4.37 -27.84 1.26
CA HIS A 10 -5.48 -28.54 0.59
C HIS A 10 -5.65 -28.13 -0.88
N GLN A 11 -4.53 -27.86 -1.56
CA GLN A 11 -4.49 -27.46 -2.96
C GLN A 11 -3.72 -28.49 -3.79
N SER A 12 -4.06 -28.60 -5.07
CA SER A 12 -3.16 -29.24 -6.01
C SER A 12 -1.84 -28.46 -6.09
N LEU A 13 -0.74 -29.12 -6.49
CA LEU A 13 0.54 -28.43 -6.67
C LEU A 13 0.43 -27.27 -7.67
N GLN A 14 -0.37 -27.43 -8.72
CA GLN A 14 -0.58 -26.39 -9.72
C GLN A 14 -1.26 -25.15 -9.12
N GLU A 15 -2.36 -25.33 -8.40
CA GLU A 15 -3.10 -24.23 -7.76
C GLU A 15 -2.26 -23.52 -6.69
N TYR A 16 -1.49 -24.29 -5.91
CA TYR A 16 -0.58 -23.72 -4.92
C TYR A 16 0.48 -22.85 -5.57
N LEU A 17 1.10 -23.32 -6.66
CA LEU A 17 2.12 -22.55 -7.39
C LEU A 17 1.52 -21.32 -8.07
N LEU A 18 0.36 -21.46 -8.71
CA LEU A 18 -0.33 -20.33 -9.34
C LEU A 18 -0.62 -19.25 -8.31
N THR A 19 -1.21 -19.62 -7.17
CA THR A 19 -1.51 -18.69 -6.08
C THR A 19 -0.24 -17.99 -5.59
N ARG A 20 0.84 -18.75 -5.36
CA ARG A 20 2.12 -18.19 -4.90
C ARG A 20 2.73 -17.22 -5.91
N LEU A 21 2.73 -17.56 -7.20
CA LEU A 21 3.25 -16.71 -8.26
C LEU A 21 2.44 -15.43 -8.41
N VAL A 22 1.10 -15.50 -8.34
CA VAL A 22 0.23 -14.31 -8.37
C VAL A 22 0.52 -13.43 -7.16
N GLN A 23 0.63 -14.01 -5.96
CA GLN A 23 0.94 -13.25 -4.74
C GLN A 23 2.32 -12.58 -4.80
N GLU A 24 3.30 -13.23 -5.40
CA GLU A 24 4.66 -12.69 -5.57
C GLU A 24 4.68 -11.58 -6.63
N ALA A 25 4.02 -11.78 -7.77
CA ALA A 25 3.91 -10.78 -8.82
C ALA A 25 3.04 -9.57 -8.42
N SER A 26 2.12 -9.73 -7.46
CA SER A 26 1.27 -8.64 -6.96
C SER A 26 1.96 -7.77 -5.92
N GLN A 27 3.14 -8.17 -5.41
CA GLN A 27 3.91 -7.35 -4.50
C GLN A 27 4.56 -6.21 -5.27
N ARG A 28 4.26 -4.97 -4.85
CA ARG A 28 4.92 -3.79 -5.38
C ARG A 28 6.41 -3.86 -5.08
N THR A 29 7.22 -3.39 -6.02
CA THR A 29 8.64 -3.23 -5.79
C THR A 29 8.91 -2.14 -4.76
N VAL A 30 10.09 -2.15 -4.14
CA VAL A 30 10.49 -1.12 -3.17
C VAL A 30 10.42 0.27 -3.82
N ASP A 31 10.88 0.40 -5.07
CA ASP A 31 10.84 1.66 -5.81
C ASP A 31 9.41 2.16 -6.05
N GLU A 32 8.47 1.28 -6.40
CA GLU A 32 7.05 1.62 -6.55
C GLU A 32 6.39 2.06 -5.24
N VAL A 33 6.79 1.43 -4.12
CA VAL A 33 6.31 1.83 -2.78
C VAL A 33 6.87 3.21 -2.42
N LEU A 34 8.15 3.48 -2.68
CA LEU A 34 8.79 4.76 -2.41
C LEU A 34 8.21 5.88 -3.29
N ASP A 35 8.01 5.64 -4.58
CA ASP A 35 7.39 6.59 -5.52
C ASP A 35 5.93 6.90 -5.10
N ALA A 36 5.16 5.89 -4.71
CA ALA A 36 3.81 6.09 -4.18
C ALA A 36 3.79 6.87 -2.85
N ALA A 37 4.76 6.64 -1.97
CA ALA A 37 4.89 7.37 -0.70
C ALA A 37 5.26 8.84 -0.93
N GLY A 38 6.15 9.13 -1.90
CA GLY A 38 6.48 10.50 -2.33
C GLY A 38 5.25 11.24 -2.89
N LYS A 39 4.41 10.56 -3.67
CA LYS A 39 3.17 11.13 -4.22
C LYS A 39 2.10 11.42 -3.16
N ARG A 40 2.03 10.64 -2.07
CA ARG A 40 1.06 10.85 -0.97
C ARG A 40 1.50 11.89 0.06
N THR A 41 2.77 12.28 0.09
CA THR A 41 3.32 13.24 1.06
C THR A 41 3.36 14.68 0.53
N GLY A 42 3.08 14.92 -0.75
CA GLY A 42 3.17 16.22 -1.40
C GLY A 42 1.85 17.01 -1.46
N GLY A 43 1.24 17.30 -0.32
CA GLY A 43 0.19 18.33 -0.25
C GLY A 43 0.78 19.67 0.19
N SER A 44 1.22 20.52 -0.74
CA SER A 44 1.62 21.90 -0.43
C SER A 44 0.38 22.77 -0.26
N VAL A 45 0.10 23.23 0.95
CA VAL A 45 -0.88 24.30 1.19
C VAL A 45 -0.17 25.66 1.23
N GLY A 46 -0.76 26.66 0.58
CA GLY A 46 -0.24 28.02 0.65
C GLY A 46 -0.31 28.56 2.09
N PRO A 47 0.64 29.42 2.52
CA PRO A 47 0.63 30.00 3.86
C PRO A 47 -0.68 30.71 4.21
N ALA A 48 -1.33 31.32 3.23
CA ALA A 48 -2.61 32.00 3.40
C ALA A 48 -3.76 31.02 3.72
N ASP A 49 -3.83 29.89 3.01
CA ASP A 49 -4.84 28.85 3.22
C ASP A 49 -4.67 28.16 4.57
N ALA A 50 -3.41 27.88 4.94
CA ALA A 50 -3.07 27.35 6.26
C ALA A 50 -3.48 28.32 7.38
N ALA A 51 -3.23 29.63 7.20
CA ALA A 51 -3.62 30.65 8.17
C ALA A 51 -5.15 30.82 8.26
N ALA A 52 -5.87 30.72 7.15
CA ALA A 52 -7.34 30.77 7.14
C ALA A 52 -7.92 29.59 7.93
N GLN A 53 -7.42 28.38 7.68
CA GLN A 53 -7.88 27.17 8.36
C GLN A 53 -7.62 27.21 9.87
N LEU A 54 -6.47 27.75 10.30
CA LEU A 54 -6.16 27.94 11.71
C LEU A 54 -7.10 28.94 12.39
N ARG A 55 -7.49 30.02 11.70
CA ARG A 55 -8.46 30.99 12.23
C ARG A 55 -9.85 30.37 12.38
N THR A 56 -10.29 29.58 11.40
CA THR A 56 -11.57 28.86 11.47
C THR A 56 -11.60 27.85 12.62
N ASP A 57 -10.52 27.13 12.88
CA ASP A 57 -10.44 26.20 14.02
C ASP A 57 -10.56 26.92 15.37
N ARG A 58 -9.88 28.06 15.51
CA ARG A 58 -9.96 28.89 16.72
C ARG A 58 -11.34 29.51 16.94
N ALA A 59 -12.02 29.92 15.88
CA ALA A 59 -13.37 30.50 15.98
C ALA A 59 -14.43 29.47 16.42
N ARG A 60 -14.11 28.17 16.39
CA ARG A 60 -14.98 27.08 16.83
C ARG A 60 -14.74 26.62 18.28
N ARG A 61 -13.71 27.15 18.95
CA ARG A 61 -13.43 26.88 20.38
C ARG A 61 -14.01 27.99 21.24
#